data_AF-A0A3C0HCU0-F1
#
_entry.id   AF-A0A3C0HCU0-F1
#
_cell.length_a   1.000
_cell.length_b   1.000
_cell.length_c   1.000
_cell.angle_alpha   90.00
_cell.angle_beta   90.00
_cell.angle_gamma   90.00
#
_symmetry.space_group_name_H-M   'P 1'
#
loop_
_entity.id
_entity.type
_entity.pdbx_description
1 polymer ?
#
loop_
_entity_poly.entity_id
_entity_poly.type
_entity_poly.pdbx_seq_one_letter_code
_entity_poly.pdbx_strand_id
1 'polypeptide(L)' 'RNRYYKKSTRTAILKLREMEDGTEAKKFLPHVISMIDTLAKKNTWHNNKASNLKSKLTKFVTKLSA' A
#
# COMPACT_ATOMS: atom_id res chain seq x y z
N ARG A 1 13.70 14.55 4.21
CA ARG A 1 12.79 14.33 3.05
C ARG A 1 12.21 12.90 2.98
N ASN A 2 13.04 11.84 2.96
CA ASN A 2 12.55 10.44 2.86
C ASN A 2 11.66 9.98 4.04
N ARG A 3 11.87 10.54 5.24
CA ARG A 3 11.03 10.27 6.41
C ARG A 3 9.56 10.62 6.17
N TYR A 4 9.30 11.75 5.51
CA TYR A 4 7.93 12.23 5.25
C TYR A 4 7.19 11.29 4.30
N TYR A 5 7.79 10.94 3.16
CA TYR A 5 7.18 10.01 2.19
C TYR A 5 6.95 8.61 2.78
N LYS A 6 7.89 8.11 3.59
CA LYS A 6 7.71 6.85 4.32
C LYS A 6 6.56 6.93 5.34
N LYS A 7 6.38 8.07 6.03
CA LYS A 7 5.26 8.28 6.97
C LYS A 7 3.94 8.34 6.21
N SER A 8 3.86 9.14 5.15
CA SER A 8 2.68 9.27 4.31
C SER A 8 2.23 7.92 3.72
N THR A 9 3.16 7.13 3.18
CA THR A 9 2.84 5.80 2.64
C THR A 9 2.38 4.83 3.73
N ARG A 10 2.96 4.89 4.93
CA ARG A 10 2.47 4.08 6.07
C ARG A 10 1.06 4.48 6.50
N THR A 11 0.75 5.78 6.53
CA THR A 11 -0.60 6.26 6.83
C THR A 11 -1.60 5.81 5.77
N ALA A 12 -1.25 5.85 4.49
CA ALA A 12 -2.11 5.35 3.42
C ALA A 12 -2.36 3.83 3.54
N ILE A 13 -1.32 3.07 3.89
CA ILE A 13 -1.45 1.62 4.16
C ILE A 13 -2.36 1.36 5.36
N LEU A 14 -2.28 2.16 6.43
CA LEU A 14 -3.14 2.04 7.60
C LEU A 14 -4.61 2.29 7.21
N LYS A 15 -4.88 3.40 6.51
CA LYS A 15 -6.21 3.72 6.01
C LYS A 15 -6.80 2.59 5.16
N LEU A 16 -6.00 1.99 4.27
CA LEU A 16 -6.46 0.86 3.46
C LEU A 16 -6.87 -0.35 4.30
N ARG A 17 -6.22 -0.58 5.45
CA ARG A 17 -6.55 -1.67 6.36
C ARG A 17 -7.77 -1.39 7.24
N GLU A 18 -8.07 -0.12 7.50
CA GLU A 18 -9.22 0.34 8.28
C GLU A 18 -10.50 0.43 7.44
N MET A 19 -10.39 0.48 6.11
CA MET A 19 -11.55 0.47 5.22
C MET A 19 -12.23 -0.90 5.19
N GLU A 20 -13.53 -0.92 5.46
CA GLU A 20 -14.38 -2.11 5.46
C GLU A 20 -15.06 -2.34 4.10
N ASP A 21 -15.27 -1.27 3.32
CA ASP A 21 -15.91 -1.32 2.00
C ASP A 21 -14.97 -1.86 0.91
N GLY A 22 -15.25 -3.08 0.44
CA GLY A 22 -14.45 -3.75 -0.58
C GLY A 22 -14.38 -3.02 -1.95
N THR A 23 -15.37 -2.19 -2.27
CA THR A 23 -15.40 -1.40 -3.52
C THR A 23 -14.47 -0.18 -3.44
N GLU A 24 -14.47 0.51 -2.31
CA GLU A 24 -13.59 1.66 -2.04
C GLU A 24 -12.14 1.20 -1.89
N ALA A 25 -11.93 0.09 -1.18
CA ALA A 25 -10.61 -0.52 -1.02
C ALA A 25 -9.98 -0.89 -2.37
N LYS A 26 -10.76 -1.41 -3.34
CA LYS A 26 -10.29 -1.70 -4.71
C LYS A 26 -9.87 -0.44 -5.47
N LYS A 27 -10.61 0.66 -5.34
CA LYS A 27 -10.25 1.95 -5.98
C LYS A 27 -9.01 2.58 -5.37
N PHE A 28 -8.83 2.43 -4.06
CA PHE A 28 -7.73 3.03 -3.33
C PHE A 28 -6.41 2.24 -3.44
N LEU A 29 -6.49 0.93 -3.65
CA LEU A 29 -5.35 0.03 -3.81
C LEU A 29 -4.30 0.50 -4.84
N PRO A 30 -4.64 0.87 -6.10
CA PRO A 30 -3.65 1.32 -7.09
C PRO A 30 -2.90 2.58 -6.65
N HIS A 31 -3.55 3.48 -5.91
CA HIS A 31 -2.89 4.66 -5.36
C HIS A 31 -1.81 4.28 -4.33
N VAL A 32 -2.15 3.39 -3.39
CA VAL A 32 -1.20 2.91 -2.37
C VAL A 32 -0.04 2.14 -3.02
N ILE A 33 -0.31 1.31 -4.03
CA ILE A 33 0.73 0.58 -4.78
C ILE A 33 1.73 1.55 -5.43
N SER A 34 1.25 2.61 -6.08
CA SER A 34 2.11 3.64 -6.68
C SER A 34 3.04 4.30 -5.66
N MET A 35 2.53 4.62 -4.45
CA MET A 35 3.35 5.17 -3.37
C MET A 35 4.45 4.20 -2.92
N ILE A 36 4.14 2.91 -2.80
CA ILE A 36 5.11 1.87 -2.44
C ILE A 36 6.20 1.74 -3.51
N ASP A 37 5.81 1.74 -4.78
CA ASP A 37 6.73 1.56 -5.91
C ASP A 37 7.64 2.77 -6.11
N THR A 38 7.16 3.99 -5.87
CA THR A 38 8.02 5.18 -5.91
C THR A 38 9.10 5.17 -4.82
N LEU A 39 8.80 4.61 -3.64
CA LEU A 39 9.77 4.46 -2.55
C LEU A 39 10.80 3.36 -2.83
N ALA A 40 10.38 2.28 -3.49
CA ALA A 40 11.25 1.21 -3.94
C ALA A 40 12.20 1.69 -5.04
N LYS A 41 11.68 2.40 -6.05
CA LYS A 41 12.47 2.98 -7.16
C LYS A 41 13.57 3.94 -6.67
N LYS A 42 13.31 4.65 -5.57
CA LYS A 42 14.29 5.56 -4.93
C LYS A 42 15.24 4.84 -3.97
N ASN A 43 15.27 3.50 -3.96
CA ASN A 43 16.07 2.66 -3.06
C ASN A 43 15.84 2.93 -1.57
N THR A 44 14.74 3.57 -1.19
CA THR A 44 14.46 3.89 0.22
C THR A 44 13.82 2.72 0.96
N TRP A 45 13.16 1.81 0.22
CA TRP A 45 12.69 0.50 0.65
C TRP A 45 13.24 -0.55 -0.31
N HIS A 46 13.61 -1.70 0.23
CA HIS A 46 14.07 -2.83 -0.58
C HIS A 46 12.93 -3.39 -1.44
N ASN A 47 13.24 -3.86 -2.65
CA ASN A 47 12.26 -4.41 -3.58
C ASN A 47 11.45 -5.55 -2.97
N ASN A 48 12.11 -6.47 -2.26
CA ASN A 48 11.42 -7.57 -1.56
C ASN A 48 10.39 -7.05 -0.53
N LYS A 49 10.70 -5.95 0.17
CA LYS A 49 9.78 -5.34 1.14
C LYS A 49 8.58 -4.73 0.44
N ALA A 50 8.79 -4.03 -0.68
CA ALA A 50 7.72 -3.48 -1.49
C ALA A 50 6.80 -4.59 -2.03
N SER A 51 7.36 -5.65 -2.61
CA SER A 51 6.62 -6.81 -3.11
C SER A 51 5.81 -7.51 -2.02
N ASN A 52 6.40 -7.72 -0.84
CA ASN A 52 5.71 -8.33 0.31
C ASN A 52 4.53 -7.48 0.79
N LEU A 53 4.67 -6.16 0.81
CA LEU A 53 3.58 -5.24 1.18
C LEU A 53 2.45 -5.27 0.14
N LYS A 54 2.79 -5.23 -1.15
CA LYS A 54 1.81 -5.32 -2.24
C LYS A 54 0.99 -6.61 -2.16
N SER A 55 1.68 -7.76 -2.06
CA SER A 55 1.01 -9.06 -1.94
C SER A 55 0.05 -9.15 -0.74
N LYS A 56 0.46 -8.64 0.43
CA LYS A 56 -0.40 -8.63 1.63
C LYS A 56 -1.62 -7.73 1.48
N LEU A 57 -1.48 -6.57 0.84
CA LEU A 57 -2.58 -5.63 0.63
C LEU A 57 -3.57 -6.16 -0.41
N THR A 58 -3.08 -6.73 -1.50
CA THR A 58 -3.95 -7.36 -2.51
C THR A 58 -4.78 -8.48 -1.89
N LYS A 59 -4.17 -9.37 -1.10
CA LYS A 59 -4.89 -10.45 -0.41
C LYS A 59 -5.98 -9.92 0.54
N PHE A 60 -5.70 -8.83 1.25
CA PHE A 60 -6.67 -8.20 2.15
C PHE A 60 -7.87 -7.65 1.38
N VAL A 61 -7.64 -6.91 0.30
CA VAL A 61 -8.71 -6.36 -0.55
C VAL A 61 -9.52 -7.47 -1.23
N THR A 62 -8.86 -8.54 -1.68
CA THR A 62 -9.56 -9.71 -2.24
C THR A 62 -10.47 -10.35 -1.19
N LYS A 63 -10.00 -10.50 0.05
CA LYS A 63 -10.78 -11.05 1.17
C LYS A 63 -11.99 -10.18 1.54
N LEU A 64 -11.87 -8.85 1.47
CA LEU A 64 -13.00 -7.94 1.72
C LEU A 64 -14.05 -7.95 0.60
N SER A 65 -13.71 -8.47 -0.58
CA SER A 65 -14.62 -8.54 -1.72
C SER A 65 -15.20 -9.93 -1.99
N ALA A 66 -14.83 -10.91 -1.16
CA ALA A 66 -15.32 -12.29 -1.19
C ALA A 66 -16.38 -12.46 -0.11
#